data_AF-A0A8T7HPI0-F1
#
_entry.id   AF-A0A8T7HPI0-F1
#
_cell.length_a   1.000
_cell.length_b   1.000
_cell.length_c   1.000
_cell.angle_alpha   90.00
_cell.angle_beta   90.00
_cell.angle_gamma   90.00
#
_symmetry.space_group_name_H-M   'P 1'
#
loop_
_entity.id
_entity.type
_entity.pdbx_description
1 polymer ?
#
loop_
_entity_poly.entity_id
_entity_poly.type
_entity_poly.pdbx_seq_one_letter_code
_entity_poly.pdbx_strand_id
1 'polypeptide(L)' 'MSKESIEVMNFKGDLGVEIQESVCNECFLEWENDMQMKVMNEFKLDLSSKEHRDFLIKKMKEFLTLIETEL' A
#
# COMPACT_ATOMS: atom_id res chain seq x y z
N MET A 1 -8.08 -23.72 -4.26
CA MET A 1 -8.10 -22.36 -4.84
C MET A 1 -9.15 -21.58 -4.13
N SER A 2 -8.74 -20.78 -3.15
CA SER A 2 -9.63 -19.84 -2.46
C SER A 2 -9.23 -18.46 -2.95
N LYS A 3 -9.98 -17.92 -3.90
CA LYS A 3 -9.93 -16.49 -4.23
C LYS A 3 -10.55 -15.77 -3.05
N GLU A 4 -9.76 -15.54 -2.00
CA GLU A 4 -10.19 -14.64 -0.94
C GLU A 4 -10.31 -13.25 -1.57
N SER A 5 -11.52 -12.71 -1.42
CA SER A 5 -11.90 -11.42 -1.95
C SER A 5 -11.01 -10.40 -1.28
N ILE A 6 -10.30 -9.65 -2.10
CA ILE A 6 -9.38 -8.61 -1.69
C ILE A 6 -10.25 -7.57 -1.04
N GLU A 7 -10.23 -7.55 0.28
CA GLU A 7 -10.82 -6.46 1.03
C GLU A 7 -9.92 -5.25 0.83
N VAL A 8 -10.08 -4.57 -0.32
CA VAL A 8 -9.67 -3.16 -0.54
C VAL A 8 -10.34 -2.21 0.49
N MET A 9 -11.04 -2.76 1.49
CA MET A 9 -11.98 -2.11 2.41
C MET A 9 -11.34 -1.31 3.54
N ASN A 10 -10.01 -1.29 3.70
CA ASN A 10 -9.39 -0.55 4.82
C ASN A 10 -8.83 0.84 4.48
N PHE A 11 -8.68 1.20 3.20
CA PHE A 11 -8.40 2.59 2.83
C PHE A 11 -9.72 3.35 2.67
N LYS A 12 -10.26 3.87 3.77
CA LYS A 12 -11.38 4.82 3.74
C LYS A 12 -10.86 6.23 3.51
N GLY A 13 -11.55 7.01 2.68
CA GLY A 13 -11.19 8.40 2.34
C GLY A 13 -10.47 8.53 1.00
N ASP A 14 -9.94 9.73 0.73
CA ASP A 14 -9.45 10.15 -0.60
C ASP A 14 -8.39 9.20 -1.20
N LEU A 15 -7.55 8.60 -0.36
CA LEU A 15 -6.53 7.64 -0.80
C LEU A 15 -7.13 6.35 -1.38
N GLY A 16 -8.22 5.84 -0.79
CA GLY A 16 -8.88 4.64 -1.31
C GLY A 16 -9.50 4.90 -2.69
N VAL A 17 -10.06 6.10 -2.88
CA VAL A 17 -10.61 6.55 -4.17
C VAL A 17 -9.49 6.69 -5.20
N GLU A 18 -8.38 7.35 -4.85
CA GLU A 18 -7.23 7.54 -5.73
C GLU A 18 -6.65 6.20 -6.23
N ILE A 19 -6.50 5.23 -5.33
CA ILE A 19 -6.03 3.88 -5.67
C ILE A 19 -7.04 3.19 -6.59
N GLN A 20 -8.34 3.24 -6.27
CA GLN A 20 -9.36 2.58 -7.08
C GLN A 20 -9.48 3.17 -8.49
N GLU A 21 -9.27 4.48 -8.64
CA GLU A 21 -9.36 5.17 -9.95
C GLU A 21 -8.09 5.04 -10.78
N SER A 22 -6.91 4.97 -10.15
CA SER A 22 -5.62 5.11 -10.85
C SER A 22 -4.77 3.83 -10.87
N VAL A 23 -5.10 2.82 -10.06
CA VAL A 23 -4.27 1.63 -9.87
C VAL A 23 -5.03 0.37 -10.30
N CYS A 24 -4.33 -0.54 -10.99
CA CYS A 24 -4.92 -1.82 -11.36
C CYS A 24 -5.11 -2.73 -10.13
N ASN A 25 -6.18 -3.53 -10.11
CA ASN A 25 -6.43 -4.44 -8.98
C ASN A 25 -5.25 -5.39 -8.71
N GLU A 26 -4.61 -5.91 -9.76
CA GLU A 26 -3.45 -6.80 -9.63
C GLU A 26 -2.21 -6.08 -9.06
N CYS A 27 -2.06 -4.80 -9.36
CA CYS A 27 -0.97 -3.95 -8.90
C CYS A 27 -1.10 -3.69 -7.39
N PHE A 28 -2.33 -3.35 -6.94
CA PHE A 28 -2.60 -3.17 -5.52
C PHE A 28 -2.45 -4.49 -4.74
N LEU A 29 -2.86 -5.60 -5.34
CA LEU A 29 -2.66 -6.94 -4.76
C LEU A 29 -1.20 -7.31 -4.54
N GLU A 30 -0.35 -6.97 -5.51
CA GLU A 30 1.08 -7.22 -5.39
C GLU A 30 1.67 -6.43 -4.22
N TRP A 31 1.20 -5.19 -4.02
CA TRP A 31 1.54 -4.43 -2.83
C TRP A 31 1.09 -5.13 -1.55
N GLU A 32 -0.20 -5.43 -1.42
CA GLU A 32 -0.80 -5.97 -0.20
C GLU A 32 -0.25 -7.36 0.18
N ASN A 33 -0.12 -8.26 -0.79
CA ASN A 33 0.22 -9.65 -0.53
C ASN A 33 1.73 -9.91 -0.37
N ASP A 34 2.59 -9.05 -0.91
CA ASP A 34 4.03 -9.31 -0.95
C ASP A 34 4.85 -8.08 -0.54
N MET A 35 4.73 -6.97 -1.28
CA MET A 35 5.66 -5.84 -1.11
C MET A 35 5.50 -5.14 0.25
N GLN A 36 4.28 -5.01 0.76
CA GLN A 36 4.00 -4.36 2.05
C GLN A 36 4.75 -5.05 3.19
N MET A 37 4.73 -6.38 3.24
CA MET A 37 5.43 -7.16 4.27
C MET A 37 6.95 -7.01 4.15
N LYS A 38 7.49 -7.02 2.92
CA LYS A 38 8.92 -6.81 2.67
C LYS A 38 9.39 -5.43 3.18
N VAL A 39 8.63 -4.38 2.86
CA VAL A 39 8.92 -3.02 3.35
C VAL A 39 8.86 -2.96 4.88
N MET A 40 7.83 -3.54 5.49
CA MET A 40 7.73 -3.57 6.96
C MET A 40 8.91 -4.25 7.62
N ASN A 41 9.35 -5.40 7.08
CA ASN A 41 10.46 -6.16 7.64
C ASN A 41 11.81 -5.45 7.44
N GLU A 42 12.07 -4.91 6.25
CA GLU A 42 13.33 -4.24 5.90
C GLU A 42 13.55 -3.00 6.77
N PHE A 43 12.50 -2.16 6.90
CA PHE A 43 12.57 -0.92 7.68
C PHE A 43 12.19 -1.11 9.15
N LYS A 44 11.90 -2.35 9.58
CA LYS A 44 11.49 -2.72 10.95
C LYS A 44 10.36 -1.84 11.47
N LEU A 45 9.33 -1.67 10.65
CA LEU A 45 8.22 -0.77 10.94
C LEU A 45 7.34 -1.32 12.07
N ASP A 46 7.09 -0.46 13.05
CA ASP A 46 6.07 -0.67 14.08
C ASP A 46 4.79 0.09 13.71
N LEU A 47 3.71 -0.64 13.42
CA LEU A 47 2.42 -0.07 13.04
C LEU A 47 1.71 0.68 14.19
N SER A 48 2.19 0.58 15.43
CA SER A 48 1.71 1.42 16.54
C SER A 48 2.16 2.87 16.38
N SER A 49 3.32 3.11 15.74
CA SER A 49 3.86 4.44 15.47
C SER A 49 3.18 5.09 14.26
N LYS A 50 2.72 6.34 14.44
CA LYS A 50 2.14 7.12 13.33
C LYS A 50 3.17 7.35 12.22
N GLU A 51 4.40 7.69 12.57
CA GLU A 51 5.46 7.97 11.61
C GLU A 51 5.75 6.75 10.72
N HIS A 52 5.77 5.55 11.30
CA HIS A 52 5.97 4.32 10.53
C HIS A 52 4.79 3.99 9.62
N ARG A 53 3.55 4.26 10.06
CA ARG A 53 2.37 4.12 9.20
C ARG A 53 2.42 5.11 8.02
N ASP A 54 2.78 6.36 8.28
CA ASP A 54 2.94 7.38 7.24
C ASP A 54 4.04 6.98 6.24
N PHE A 55 5.16 6.45 6.73
CA PHE A 55 6.24 5.93 5.88
C PHE A 55 5.80 4.74 5.02
N LEU A 56 5.04 3.80 5.60
CA LEU A 56 4.50 2.66 4.85
C LEU A 56 3.54 3.12 3.74
N ILE A 57 2.67 4.10 4.03
CA ILE A 57 1.78 4.72 3.03
C ILE A 57 2.60 5.41 1.95
N LYS A 58 3.68 6.12 2.30
CA LYS A 58 4.59 6.72 1.32
C LYS A 58 5.17 5.66 0.39
N LYS A 59 5.71 4.57 0.94
CA LYS A 59 6.26 3.45 0.15
C LYS A 59 5.23 2.77 -0.74
N MET A 60 3.98 2.65 -0.28
CA MET A 60 2.87 2.19 -1.12
C MET A 60 2.65 3.12 -2.30
N LYS A 61 2.56 4.44 -2.06
CA LYS A 61 2.37 5.42 -3.14
C LYS A 61 3.53 5.42 -4.14
N GLU A 62 4.78 5.28 -3.67
CA GLU A 62 5.96 5.14 -4.53
C GLU A 62 5.86 3.87 -5.40
N PHE A 63 5.51 2.72 -4.80
CA PHE A 63 5.36 1.45 -5.50
C PHE A 63 4.24 1.47 -6.54
N LEU A 64 3.12 2.10 -6.21
CA LEU A 64 1.95 2.24 -7.09
C LEU A 64 2.08 3.44 -8.04
N THR A 65 3.23 4.11 -8.08
CA THR A 65 3.50 5.27 -8.96
C THR A 65 2.52 6.45 -8.79
N LEU A 66 1.93 6.59 -7.60
CA LEU A 66 0.97 7.65 -7.26
C LEU A 66 1.63 8.96 -6.82
N ILE A 67 2.94 8.94 -6.58
CA ILE A 67 3.73 10.15 -6.31
C ILE A 67 5.02 10.10 -7.12
N GLU A 68 5.46 11.26 -7.63
CA GLU A 68 6.78 11.38 -8.21
C GLU A 68 7.83 11.25 -7.10
N THR A 69 8.62 10.17 -7.14
CA THR A 69 9.88 10.12 -6.41
C THR A 69 10.87 11.03 -7.11
N GLU A 70 11.15 12.20 -6.52
CA GLU A 70 12.37 12.94 -6.84
C GLU A 70 13.56 12.00 -6.56
N LEU A 71 14.21 11.55 -7.64
CA LEU A 71 15.44 10.77 -7.65
C LEU A 71 16.65 11.63 -7.26
#